data_AF-A0A1F9YTE6-F1
#
_entry.id   AF-A0A1F9YTE6-F1
#
_cell.length_a   1.000
_cell.length_b   1.000
_cell.length_c   1.000
_cell.angle_alpha   90.00
_cell.angle_beta   90.00
_cell.angle_gamma   90.00
#
_symmetry.space_group_name_H-M   'P 1'
#
loop_
_entity.id
_entity.type
_entity.pdbx_description
1 polymer ?
#
loop_
_entity_poly.entity_id
_entity_poly.type
_entity_poly.pdbx_seq_one_letter_code
_entity_poly.pdbx_strand_id
1 'polypeptide(L)'
;MRRKKEPRSLKGDCSGGIEGLPLQLLIMVVVAGLGLTIIMGWMNSISAPRSIGEVFVSPSEITVHDDDGDGLYTREGIMLTVTVTDQSGERLEGATVMLEGANVQTGTGGIVRGTTDSHGQVLFTGLKVEQFGARLTTITVTVAKGDYGVDSSYEIPVIPG
;
A
#
# COMPACT_ATOMS: atom_id res chain seq x y z
N MET A 1 -60.90 -39.42 -74.69
CA MET A 1 -60.84 -39.51 -73.21
C MET A 1 -59.47 -39.02 -72.73
N ARG A 2 -59.42 -37.94 -71.93
CA ARG A 2 -58.18 -37.34 -71.40
C ARG A 2 -58.03 -37.69 -69.92
N ARG A 3 -56.95 -38.35 -69.50
CA ARG A 3 -56.61 -38.55 -68.07
C ARG A 3 -55.72 -37.39 -67.59
N LYS A 4 -56.19 -36.62 -66.61
CA LYS A 4 -55.42 -35.61 -65.87
C LYS A 4 -54.38 -36.31 -64.98
N LYS A 5 -53.15 -35.80 -64.94
CA LYS A 5 -52.14 -36.17 -63.93
C LYS A 5 -52.30 -35.21 -62.74
N GLU A 6 -52.42 -35.75 -61.53
CA GLU A 6 -52.44 -34.97 -60.30
C GLU A 6 -51.03 -34.48 -59.94
N PRO A 7 -50.89 -33.25 -59.38
CA PRO A 7 -49.61 -32.74 -58.96
C PRO A 7 -49.16 -33.42 -57.66
N ARG A 8 -47.96 -34.02 -57.68
CA ARG A 8 -47.28 -34.53 -56.49
C ARG A 8 -46.88 -33.36 -55.58
N SER A 9 -47.39 -33.35 -54.35
CA SER A 9 -46.96 -32.44 -53.28
C SER A 9 -45.58 -32.84 -52.77
N LEU A 10 -44.61 -31.94 -52.86
CA LEU A 10 -43.30 -32.09 -52.21
C LEU A 10 -43.46 -31.72 -50.74
N LYS A 11 -43.27 -32.70 -49.85
CA LYS A 11 -43.25 -32.47 -48.40
C LYS A 11 -41.83 -32.00 -48.04
N GLY A 12 -41.70 -30.78 -47.53
CA GLY A 12 -40.42 -30.25 -47.07
C GLY A 12 -39.94 -31.05 -45.86
N ASP A 13 -38.76 -31.65 -45.98
CA ASP A 13 -38.13 -32.38 -44.89
C ASP A 13 -37.65 -31.37 -43.84
N CYS A 14 -38.25 -31.43 -42.64
CA CYS A 14 -37.86 -30.63 -41.47
C CYS A 14 -37.13 -31.51 -40.44
N SER A 15 -36.35 -32.48 -40.91
CA SER A 15 -35.33 -33.10 -40.06
C SER A 15 -34.20 -32.09 -39.84
N GLY A 16 -34.36 -31.29 -38.78
CA GLY A 16 -33.35 -30.35 -38.30
C GLY A 16 -32.05 -31.10 -38.02
N GLY A 17 -31.12 -30.99 -38.97
CA GLY A 17 -29.79 -31.56 -38.84
C GLY A 17 -29.11 -31.01 -37.59
N ILE A 18 -28.20 -31.82 -37.04
CA ILE A 18 -27.25 -31.48 -35.97
C ILE A 18 -26.26 -30.40 -36.48
N GLU A 19 -26.62 -29.58 -37.47
CA GLU A 19 -25.79 -28.61 -38.18
C GLU A 19 -25.67 -27.29 -37.42
N GLY A 20 -26.63 -27.02 -36.52
CA GLY A 20 -26.50 -25.97 -35.52
C GLY A 20 -25.43 -26.28 -34.46
N LEU A 21 -25.08 -27.55 -34.23
CA LEU A 21 -24.14 -27.95 -33.16
C LEU A 21 -22.68 -27.58 -33.49
N PRO A 22 -22.14 -27.87 -34.70
CA PRO A 22 -20.82 -27.40 -35.11
C PRO A 22 -20.73 -25.87 -35.21
N LEU A 23 -21.78 -25.21 -35.70
CA LEU A 23 -21.80 -23.76 -35.89
C LEU A 23 -21.95 -23.01 -34.56
N GLN A 24 -22.80 -23.50 -33.65
CA GLN A 24 -22.94 -22.96 -32.30
C GLN A 24 -21.67 -23.15 -31.50
N LEU A 25 -20.98 -24.28 -31.63
CA LEU A 25 -19.69 -24.50 -30.98
C LEU A 25 -18.62 -23.54 -31.52
N LEU A 26 -18.59 -23.29 -32.83
CA LEU A 26 -17.66 -22.33 -33.42
C LEU A 26 -17.94 -20.91 -32.91
N ILE A 27 -19.20 -20.48 -32.89
CA ILE A 27 -19.59 -19.17 -32.34
C ILE A 27 -19.23 -19.11 -30.84
N MET A 28 -19.48 -20.17 -30.08
CA MET A 28 -19.16 -20.21 -28.65
C MET A 28 -17.65 -20.07 -28.40
N VAL A 29 -16.81 -20.75 -29.18
CA VAL A 29 -15.34 -20.65 -29.06
C VAL A 29 -14.87 -19.23 -29.41
N VAL A 30 -15.43 -18.61 -30.45
CA VAL A 30 -15.08 -17.24 -30.83
C VAL A 30 -15.50 -16.24 -29.75
N VAL A 31 -16.73 -16.34 -29.25
CA VAL A 31 -17.26 -15.44 -28.20
C VAL A 31 -16.51 -15.65 -26.88
N ALA A 32 -16.22 -16.89 -26.51
CA ALA A 32 -15.44 -17.19 -25.31
C ALA A 32 -14.00 -16.67 -25.42
N GLY A 33 -13.36 -16.82 -26.58
CA GLY A 33 -12.03 -16.30 -26.85
C GLY A 33 -11.98 -14.77 -26.75
N LEU A 34 -12.91 -14.08 -27.41
CA LEU A 34 -13.02 -12.62 -27.34
C LEU A 34 -13.31 -12.15 -25.90
N GLY A 35 -14.20 -12.83 -25.19
CA GLY A 35 -14.49 -12.56 -23.78
C GLY A 35 -13.25 -12.67 -22.88
N LEU A 36 -12.45 -13.72 -23.05
CA LEU A 36 -11.23 -13.91 -22.27
C LEU A 36 -10.19 -12.81 -22.53
N THR A 37 -10.04 -12.38 -23.79
CA THR A 37 -9.08 -11.30 -24.14
C THR A 37 -9.45 -9.97 -23.50
N ILE A 38 -10.74 -9.65 -23.38
CA ILE A 38 -11.22 -8.44 -22.71
C ILE A 38 -10.91 -8.50 -21.21
N ILE A 39 -11.19 -9.64 -20.56
CA ILE A 39 -10.92 -9.85 -19.14
C ILE A 39 -9.42 -9.75 -18.85
N MET A 40 -8.57 -10.39 -19.66
CA MET A 40 -7.12 -10.28 -19.52
C MET A 40 -6.60 -8.86 -19.76
N GLY A 41 -7.14 -8.16 -20.76
CA GLY A 41 -6.81 -6.75 -21.02
C GLY A 41 -7.13 -5.84 -19.82
N TRP A 42 -8.24 -6.11 -19.13
CA TRP A 42 -8.63 -5.39 -17.92
C TRP A 42 -7.76 -5.75 -16.71
N MET A 43 -7.40 -7.02 -16.52
CA MET A 43 -6.50 -7.45 -15.45
C MET A 43 -5.11 -6.80 -15.55
N ASN A 44 -4.65 -6.51 -16.77
CA ASN A 44 -3.36 -5.86 -17.00
C ASN A 44 -3.37 -4.34 -16.72
N SER A 45 -4.55 -3.75 -16.46
CA SER A 45 -4.70 -2.32 -16.15
C SER A 45 -4.74 -2.03 -14.64
N ILE A 46 -4.75 -3.05 -13.78
CA ILE A 46 -4.73 -2.87 -12.33
C ILE A 46 -3.26 -2.84 -11.90
N SER A 47 -2.75 -1.65 -11.58
CA SER A 47 -1.44 -1.53 -10.93
C SER A 47 -1.49 -2.31 -9.61
N ALA A 48 -0.46 -3.10 -9.33
CA ALA A 48 -0.33 -3.80 -8.05
C ALA A 48 -0.50 -2.79 -6.90
N PRO A 49 -1.19 -3.17 -5.80
CA PRO A 49 -1.32 -2.29 -4.65
C PRO A 49 0.09 -1.93 -4.15
N ARG A 50 0.37 -0.64 -4.06
CA ARG A 50 1.62 -0.14 -3.48
C ARG A 50 1.42 -0.02 -1.98
N SER A 51 2.45 -0.35 -1.21
CA SER A 51 2.41 -0.23 0.24
C SER A 51 3.76 0.20 0.79
N ILE A 52 3.74 0.83 1.95
CA ILE A 52 4.96 1.09 2.70
C ILE A 52 5.56 -0.27 3.08
N GLY A 53 6.86 -0.41 2.87
CA GLY A 53 7.63 -1.61 3.22
C GLY A 53 8.17 -1.49 4.63
N GLU A 54 9.45 -1.18 4.75
CA GLU A 54 10.16 -1.10 6.03
C GLU A 54 10.49 0.34 6.39
N VAL A 55 10.40 0.63 7.69
CA VAL A 55 10.82 1.90 8.29
C VAL A 55 12.02 1.64 9.18
N PHE A 56 13.15 2.25 8.84
CA PHE A 56 14.38 2.16 9.62
C PHE A 56 14.63 3.47 10.34
N VAL A 57 15.01 3.42 11.60
CA VAL A 57 15.29 4.60 12.41
C VAL A 57 16.67 4.48 13.05
N SER A 58 17.43 5.57 13.03
CA SER A 58 18.74 5.68 13.67
C SER A 58 18.84 7.00 14.44
N PRO A 59 19.15 6.99 15.75
CA PRO A 59 19.31 5.81 16.61
C PRO A 59 17.99 5.02 16.81
N SER A 60 18.09 3.73 17.14
CA SER A 60 16.94 2.84 17.38
C SER A 60 16.37 2.96 18.80
N GLU A 61 17.00 3.73 19.68
CA GLU A 61 16.53 4.02 21.04
C GLU A 61 16.99 5.41 21.45
N ILE A 62 16.28 6.01 22.42
CA ILE A 62 16.62 7.30 22.99
C ILE A 62 16.73 7.16 24.51
N THR A 63 17.93 7.38 25.03
CA THR A 63 18.14 7.47 26.48
C THR A 63 17.87 8.88 26.96
N VAL A 64 17.14 9.04 28.05
CA VAL A 64 16.84 10.32 28.73
C VAL A 64 17.35 10.27 30.17
N HIS A 65 17.70 11.43 30.74
CA HIS A 65 18.27 11.52 32.08
C HIS A 65 17.53 12.54 32.94
N ASP A 66 17.51 12.28 34.24
CA ASP A 66 17.03 13.19 35.28
C ASP A 66 18.24 13.75 36.01
N ASP A 67 18.67 14.95 35.60
CA ASP A 67 19.89 15.59 36.10
C ASP A 67 19.68 16.29 37.45
N ASP A 68 18.44 16.66 37.81
CA ASP A 68 18.12 17.42 39.03
C ASP A 68 17.31 16.63 40.08
N GLY A 69 16.86 15.42 39.75
CA GLY A 69 16.16 14.50 40.63
C GLY A 69 14.68 14.85 40.83
N ASP A 70 14.08 15.66 39.95
CA ASP A 70 12.69 16.07 40.04
C ASP A 70 11.70 15.03 39.45
N GLY A 71 12.23 13.99 38.80
CA GLY A 71 11.48 12.93 38.15
C GLY A 71 11.11 13.22 36.69
N LEU A 72 11.54 14.34 36.13
CA LEU A 72 11.42 14.69 34.71
C LEU A 72 12.71 14.30 33.98
N TYR A 73 12.61 13.26 33.16
CA TYR A 73 13.73 12.82 32.35
C TYR A 73 13.71 13.56 31.02
N THR A 74 14.81 14.24 30.69
CA THR A 74 14.90 15.05 29.48
C THR A 74 16.13 14.70 28.65
N ARG A 75 16.04 14.98 27.35
CA ARG A 75 17.20 15.03 26.45
C ARG A 75 16.93 16.00 25.31
N GLU A 76 17.92 16.84 25.03
CA GLU A 76 17.88 17.82 23.96
C GLU A 76 18.97 17.54 22.91
N GLY A 77 18.86 18.18 21.74
CA GLY A 77 19.87 18.09 20.69
C GLY A 77 19.89 16.75 19.97
N ILE A 78 18.82 15.96 20.04
CA ILE A 78 18.76 14.63 19.41
C ILE A 78 18.75 14.80 17.88
N MET A 79 19.53 13.96 17.21
CA MET A 79 19.50 13.76 15.76
C MET A 79 18.90 12.39 15.47
N LEU A 80 17.88 12.37 14.62
CA LEU A 80 17.15 11.15 14.26
C LEU A 80 17.00 11.07 12.74
N THR A 81 17.47 9.98 12.15
CA THR A 81 17.29 9.69 10.73
C THR A 81 16.24 8.61 10.58
N VAL A 82 15.20 8.87 9.77
CA VAL A 82 14.20 7.88 9.38
C VAL A 82 14.36 7.58 7.90
N THR A 83 14.49 6.30 7.56
CA THR A 83 14.56 5.80 6.19
C THR A 83 13.35 4.95 5.89
N VAL A 84 12.68 5.23 4.77
CA VAL A 84 11.45 4.55 4.36
C VAL A 84 11.68 3.80 3.06
N THR A 85 11.20 2.55 2.98
CA THR A 85 11.18 1.77 1.75
C THR A 85 9.76 1.41 1.31
N ASP A 86 9.60 0.99 0.06
CA ASP A 86 8.39 0.34 -0.42
C ASP A 86 8.41 -1.17 -0.16
N GLN A 87 7.32 -1.86 -0.52
CA GLN A 87 7.19 -3.31 -0.36
C GLN A 87 8.21 -4.14 -1.17
N SER A 88 8.92 -3.51 -2.10
CA SER A 88 9.96 -4.14 -2.92
C SER A 88 11.37 -3.87 -2.38
N GLY A 89 11.49 -3.07 -1.31
CA GLY A 89 12.75 -2.66 -0.70
C GLY A 89 13.39 -1.42 -1.36
N GLU A 90 12.71 -0.76 -2.28
CA GLU A 90 13.20 0.47 -2.92
C GLU A 90 13.01 1.68 -1.99
N ARG A 91 13.91 2.67 -2.06
CA ARG A 91 13.83 3.88 -1.24
C ARG A 91 12.62 4.73 -1.64
N LEU A 92 11.85 5.17 -0.65
CA LEU A 92 10.59 5.86 -0.87
C LEU A 92 10.73 7.37 -0.65
N GLU A 93 10.95 8.12 -1.73
CA GLU A 93 10.98 9.59 -1.74
C GLU A 93 9.59 10.19 -1.50
N GLY A 94 9.49 11.37 -0.86
CA GLY A 94 8.25 12.12 -0.75
C GLY A 94 7.21 11.54 0.22
N ALA A 95 7.60 10.62 1.11
CA ALA A 95 6.77 10.14 2.20
C ALA A 95 6.82 11.15 3.36
N THR A 96 5.67 11.45 3.95
CA THR A 96 5.58 12.30 5.15
C THR A 96 5.83 11.45 6.38
N VAL A 97 6.75 11.88 7.25
CA VAL A 97 7.08 11.22 8.51
C VAL A 97 6.69 12.15 9.66
N MET A 98 6.00 11.61 10.66
CA MET A 98 5.62 12.31 11.89
C MET A 98 6.07 11.48 13.09
N LEU A 99 6.60 12.15 14.12
CA LEU A 99 6.95 11.52 15.39
C LEU A 99 5.97 11.99 16.47
N GLU A 100 5.43 11.05 17.25
CA GLU A 100 4.49 11.33 18.33
C GLU A 100 4.76 10.42 19.53
N GLY A 101 4.55 10.93 20.75
CA GLY A 101 4.86 10.20 21.99
C GLY A 101 6.06 10.78 22.73
N ALA A 102 6.23 10.40 24.00
CA ALA A 102 7.29 10.88 24.91
C ALA A 102 7.56 12.40 24.86
N ASN A 103 6.49 13.19 24.69
CA ASN A 103 6.54 14.64 24.49
C ASN A 103 7.61 15.10 23.49
N VAL A 104 7.81 14.35 22.40
CA VAL A 104 8.81 14.68 21.38
C VAL A 104 8.45 15.98 20.68
N GLN A 105 9.40 16.89 20.61
CA GLN A 105 9.21 18.23 20.04
C GLN A 105 10.43 18.65 19.22
N THR A 106 10.22 19.57 18.29
CA THR A 106 11.34 20.31 17.69
C THR A 106 11.98 21.22 18.75
N GLY A 107 13.21 21.68 18.53
CA GLY A 107 13.85 22.65 19.44
C GLY A 107 13.09 23.97 19.64
N THR A 108 12.04 24.23 18.84
CA THR A 108 11.14 25.38 18.99
C THR A 108 9.83 25.05 19.71
N GLY A 109 9.65 23.81 20.20
CA GLY A 109 8.43 23.34 20.85
C GLY A 109 7.30 22.93 19.89
N GLY A 110 7.62 22.66 18.62
CA GLY A 110 6.63 22.31 17.59
C GLY A 110 6.50 20.81 17.37
N ILE A 111 5.48 20.43 16.59
CA ILE A 111 5.27 19.05 16.13
C ILE A 111 6.42 18.63 15.22
N VAL A 112 6.92 17.40 15.42
CA VAL A 112 8.00 16.85 14.60
C VAL A 112 7.42 16.18 13.36
N ARG A 113 7.62 16.81 12.20
CA ARG A 113 7.22 16.28 10.90
C ARG A 113 8.23 16.63 9.82
N GLY A 114 8.35 15.77 8.81
CA GLY A 114 9.23 15.99 7.67
C GLY A 114 8.83 15.14 6.48
N THR A 115 9.54 15.31 5.37
CA THR A 115 9.30 14.55 4.14
C THR A 115 10.60 13.90 3.69
N THR A 116 10.52 12.65 3.25
CA THR A 116 11.69 11.93 2.76
C THR A 116 12.23 12.52 1.46
N ASP A 117 13.56 12.56 1.34
CA ASP A 117 14.30 13.02 0.17
C ASP A 117 14.40 11.95 -0.94
N SER A 118 15.18 12.23 -1.99
CA SER A 118 15.44 11.30 -3.10
C SER A 118 16.11 9.99 -2.69
N HIS A 119 16.65 9.89 -1.48
CA HIS A 119 17.23 8.67 -0.92
C HIS A 119 16.25 7.97 0.03
N GLY A 120 15.00 8.41 0.10
CA GLY A 120 13.97 7.87 1.00
C GLY A 120 14.23 8.19 2.46
N GLN A 121 14.98 9.26 2.75
CA GLN A 121 15.43 9.60 4.11
C GLN A 121 14.91 10.96 4.56
N VAL A 122 14.63 11.07 5.86
CA VAL A 122 14.39 12.34 6.53
C VAL A 122 15.29 12.44 7.75
N LEU A 123 15.96 13.58 7.90
CA LEU A 123 16.80 13.89 9.05
C LEU A 123 16.11 14.93 9.92
N PHE A 124 15.84 14.55 11.17
CA PHE A 124 15.41 15.44 12.22
C PHE A 124 16.60 15.85 13.08
N THR A 125 16.72 17.13 13.37
CA THR A 125 17.82 17.68 14.18
C THR A 125 17.27 18.54 15.30
N GLY A 126 18.03 18.62 16.40
CA GLY A 126 17.67 19.46 17.54
C GLY A 126 16.34 19.04 18.19
N LEU A 127 16.02 17.75 18.17
CA LEU A 127 14.83 17.26 18.84
C LEU A 127 14.99 17.28 20.36
N LYS A 128 13.88 17.51 21.03
CA LYS A 128 13.73 17.43 22.48
C LYS A 128 12.74 16.31 22.82
N VAL A 129 13.07 15.53 23.84
CA VAL A 129 12.21 14.47 24.39
C VAL A 129 12.11 14.68 25.90
N GLU A 130 10.91 14.54 26.43
CA GLU A 130 10.64 14.68 27.86
C GLU A 130 9.67 13.58 28.31
N GLN A 131 10.00 12.89 29.40
CA GLN A 131 9.08 11.94 30.00
C GLN A 131 9.03 12.09 31.52
N PHE A 132 7.87 11.81 32.08
CA PHE A 132 7.68 11.82 33.52
C PHE A 132 7.87 10.42 34.10
N GLY A 133 8.77 10.30 35.07
CA GLY A 133 9.09 9.08 35.77
C GLY A 133 9.97 8.10 34.99
N ALA A 134 10.48 7.10 35.72
CA ALA A 134 11.46 6.13 35.23
C ALA A 134 10.82 4.94 34.48
N ARG A 135 9.67 5.10 33.84
CA ARG A 135 9.03 4.03 33.07
C ARG A 135 9.44 4.10 31.60
N LEU A 136 9.45 2.96 30.93
CA LEU A 136 9.60 2.89 29.48
C LEU A 136 8.46 3.67 28.82
N THR A 137 8.80 4.56 27.90
CA THR A 137 7.85 5.19 26.97
C THR A 137 8.31 4.98 25.54
N THR A 138 7.45 5.28 24.57
CA THR A 138 7.78 5.11 23.15
C THR A 138 7.42 6.35 22.35
N ILE A 139 8.14 6.54 21.25
CA ILE A 139 7.81 7.49 20.20
C ILE A 139 7.35 6.68 18.98
N THR A 140 6.09 6.82 18.61
CA THR A 140 5.52 6.23 17.40
C THR A 140 5.99 7.00 16.18
N VAL A 141 6.49 6.28 15.18
CA VAL A 141 6.86 6.83 13.87
C VAL A 141 5.72 6.54 12.91
N THR A 142 5.04 7.59 12.49
CA THR A 142 3.97 7.50 11.49
C THR A 142 4.48 7.95 10.14
N VAL A 143 4.36 7.10 9.14
CA VAL A 143 4.75 7.36 7.75
C VAL A 143 3.50 7.34 6.88
N ALA A 144 3.31 8.37 6.06
CA ALA A 144 2.19 8.49 5.15
C ALA A 144 2.64 8.90 3.75
N LYS A 145 2.16 8.22 2.72
CA LYS A 145 2.39 8.59 1.33
C LYS A 145 1.17 8.30 0.46
N GLY A 146 0.83 9.26 -0.40
CA GLY A 146 -0.20 9.09 -1.41
C GLY A 146 0.07 7.84 -2.27
N ASP A 147 -0.97 7.07 -2.56
CA ASP A 147 -0.93 5.77 -3.27
C ASP A 147 -0.28 4.60 -2.51
N TYR A 148 0.33 4.81 -1.34
CA TYR A 148 0.98 3.77 -0.53
C TYR A 148 0.32 3.55 0.84
N GLY A 149 -0.50 4.51 1.31
CA GLY A 149 -1.22 4.44 2.57
C GLY A 149 -0.47 5.06 3.74
N VAL A 150 -0.76 4.55 4.94
CA VAL A 150 -0.20 5.01 6.22
C VAL A 150 0.32 3.79 6.99
N ASP A 151 1.52 3.90 7.54
CA ASP A 151 2.11 2.92 8.46
C ASP A 151 2.51 3.63 9.76
N SER A 152 2.21 3.02 10.90
CA SER A 152 2.54 3.53 12.23
C SER A 152 3.02 2.41 13.15
N SER A 153 3.58 1.35 12.56
CA SER A 153 3.97 0.14 13.28
C SER A 153 5.31 0.26 14.00
N TYR A 154 6.15 1.24 13.63
CA TYR A 154 7.46 1.43 14.23
C TYR A 154 7.39 2.32 15.48
N GLU A 155 7.99 1.84 16.57
CA GLU A 155 8.10 2.55 17.83
C GLU A 155 9.56 2.65 18.27
N ILE A 156 10.00 3.85 18.62
CA ILE A 156 11.33 4.10 19.19
C ILE A 156 11.20 4.06 20.72
N PRO A 157 11.86 3.12 21.42
CA PRO A 157 11.88 3.11 22.87
C PRO A 157 12.62 4.33 23.42
N VAL A 158 12.01 4.96 24.43
CA VAL A 158 12.60 6.02 25.25
C VAL A 158 12.86 5.44 26.63
N ILE A 159 14.13 5.37 27.00
CA ILE A 159 14.62 4.65 28.17
C ILE A 159 15.23 5.65 29.15
N PRO A 160 14.81 5.66 30.42
CA PRO A 160 15.49 6.41 31.46
C PRO A 160 16.85 5.75 31.74
N GLY A 161 17.94 6.51 31.59
CA GLY A 161 19.31 6.04 31.81
C GLY A 161 19.96 6.58 33.06
#